data_AF-A0A6L4A4S9-F1
#
_entry.id   AF-A0A6L4A4S9-F1
#
_cell.length_a   1.000
_cell.length_b   1.000
_cell.length_c   1.000
_cell.angle_alpha   90.00
_cell.angle_beta   90.00
_cell.angle_gamma   90.00
#
_symmetry.space_group_name_H-M   'P 1'
#
loop_
_entity.id
_entity.type
_entity.pdbx_description
1 polymer ?
#
loop_
_entity_poly.entity_id
_entity_poly.type
_entity_poly.pdbx_seq_one_letter_code
_entity_poly.pdbx_strand_id
1 'polypeptide(L)'
;MKRLFDRTFWKYLWLSISRPVERVLVRLNNMTDGLLGELFHAIYRFTKYGPHEAAALSYYALFSLFPLILLIIVLGVSIVGDSARTQVGDVLALFFPGETAAVLQDGITLALDERGSVSLFAAITLVWSSSSLFGNLEAVLGRTFGVPTGRKIYERRLIGVFMISTFIIFLVASLITNLLFSFLNLLFLNQFNTWLRMASLFIPTAFNAAIFAMLYGFLPRRARLRWDAILPSALLGGLAFELAKRVFVYYLSNISTLNYIYGSVTTVVV
;
A
#
# COMPACT_ATOMS: atom_id res chain seq x y z
N MET A 1 49.96 -27.04 2.69
CA MET A 1 48.55 -26.72 2.36
C MET A 1 48.20 -25.22 2.56
N LYS A 2 49.09 -24.27 2.27
CA LYS A 2 48.85 -22.80 2.44
C LYS A 2 49.06 -21.97 1.15
N ARG A 3 48.93 -22.60 -0.03
CA ARG A 3 49.16 -21.94 -1.34
C ARG A 3 47.92 -21.83 -2.25
N LEU A 4 46.71 -22.10 -1.74
CA LEU A 4 45.48 -22.07 -2.54
C LEU A 4 44.64 -20.79 -2.41
N PHE A 5 45.07 -19.82 -1.61
CA PHE A 5 44.38 -18.53 -1.43
C PHE A 5 45.25 -17.37 -1.90
N ASP A 6 45.66 -17.41 -3.17
CA ASP A 6 46.30 -16.26 -3.80
C ASP A 6 45.22 -15.23 -4.17
N ARG A 7 45.25 -14.08 -3.49
CA ARG A 7 44.33 -12.96 -3.75
C ARG A 7 44.45 -12.42 -5.18
N THR A 8 45.56 -12.69 -5.87
CA THR A 8 45.76 -12.29 -7.27
C THR A 8 44.92 -13.12 -8.24
N PHE A 9 44.81 -14.44 -8.05
CA PHE A 9 44.03 -15.32 -8.92
C PHE A 9 42.56 -14.91 -8.98
N TRP A 10 41.95 -14.64 -7.83
CA TRP A 10 40.56 -14.15 -7.75
C TRP A 10 40.38 -12.77 -8.40
N LYS A 11 41.38 -11.89 -8.32
CA LYS A 11 41.35 -10.57 -8.98
C LYS A 11 41.40 -10.69 -10.51
N TYR A 12 42.23 -11.59 -11.04
CA TYR A 12 42.30 -11.87 -12.48
C TYR A 12 41.07 -12.61 -12.99
N LEU A 13 40.54 -13.57 -12.22
CA LEU A 13 39.30 -14.27 -12.54
C LEU A 13 38.10 -13.30 -12.58
N TRP A 14 38.01 -12.40 -11.58
CA TRP A 14 36.99 -11.35 -11.54
C TRP A 14 37.11 -10.37 -12.71
N LEU A 15 38.32 -9.89 -13.03
CA LEU A 15 38.57 -9.00 -14.17
C LEU A 15 38.33 -9.68 -15.53
N SER A 16 38.61 -10.98 -15.63
CA SER A 16 38.38 -11.79 -16.84
C SER A 16 36.90 -12.00 -17.11
N ILE A 17 36.10 -12.19 -16.05
CA ILE A 17 34.65 -12.38 -16.15
C ILE A 17 33.95 -11.02 -16.32
N SER A 18 34.44 -9.97 -15.65
CA SER A 18 33.78 -8.65 -15.64
C SER A 18 33.91 -7.90 -16.97
N ARG A 19 35.07 -7.93 -17.64
CA ARG A 19 35.28 -7.18 -18.89
C ARG A 19 34.40 -7.56 -20.08
N PRO A 20 34.10 -8.84 -20.37
CA PRO A 20 33.14 -9.18 -21.42
C PRO A 20 31.71 -8.81 -21.00
N VAL A 21 31.34 -9.01 -19.75
CA VAL A 21 30.02 -8.64 -19.20
C VAL A 21 29.79 -7.13 -19.27
N GLU A 22 30.78 -6.33 -18.86
CA GLU A 22 30.74 -4.87 -18.89
C GLU A 22 30.63 -4.33 -20.33
N ARG A 23 31.34 -4.94 -21.29
CA ARG A 23 31.18 -4.59 -22.71
C ARG A 23 29.79 -4.92 -23.25
N VAL A 24 29.22 -6.06 -22.87
CA VAL A 24 27.86 -6.45 -23.27
C VAL A 24 26.83 -5.51 -22.62
N LEU A 25 26.99 -5.17 -21.34
CA LEU A 25 26.12 -4.23 -20.63
C LEU A 25 26.19 -2.82 -21.21
N VAL A 26 27.39 -2.31 -21.53
CA VAL A 26 27.56 -1.00 -22.18
C VAL A 26 26.96 -1.01 -23.59
N ARG A 27 27.12 -2.09 -24.35
CA ARG A 27 26.54 -2.23 -25.69
C ARG A 27 25.01 -2.27 -25.64
N LEU A 28 24.45 -3.05 -24.73
CA LEU A 28 23.00 -3.10 -24.48
C LEU A 28 22.48 -1.74 -24.00
N ASN A 29 23.19 -1.08 -23.08
CA ASN A 29 22.80 0.24 -22.57
C ASN A 29 22.75 1.28 -23.70
N ASN A 30 23.77 1.30 -24.57
CA ASN A 30 23.83 2.19 -25.73
C ASN A 30 22.79 1.84 -26.80
N MET A 31 22.35 0.58 -26.92
CA MET A 31 21.23 0.18 -27.78
C MET A 31 19.86 0.61 -27.22
N THR A 32 19.78 0.88 -25.91
CA THR A 32 18.55 1.30 -25.21
C THR A 32 18.57 2.77 -24.78
N ASP A 33 19.43 3.60 -25.39
CA ASP A 33 19.61 5.02 -25.02
C ASP A 33 19.84 5.29 -23.53
N GLY A 34 20.50 4.36 -22.81
CA GLY A 34 20.79 4.49 -21.38
C GLY A 34 19.72 3.93 -20.43
N LEU A 35 18.59 3.44 -20.96
CA LEU A 35 17.44 3.02 -20.14
C LEU A 35 17.78 1.83 -19.22
N LEU A 36 18.59 0.88 -19.69
CA LEU A 36 19.05 -0.24 -18.86
C LEU A 36 19.89 0.22 -17.66
N GLY A 37 20.79 1.18 -17.87
CA GLY A 37 21.59 1.78 -16.82
C GLY A 37 20.72 2.47 -15.76
N GLU A 38 19.72 3.23 -16.20
CA GLU A 38 18.75 3.87 -15.30
C GLU A 38 17.91 2.85 -14.53
N LEU A 39 17.48 1.74 -15.17
CA LEU A 39 16.78 0.65 -14.49
C LEU A 39 17.66 -0.02 -13.43
N PHE A 40 18.93 -0.33 -13.73
CA PHE A 40 19.86 -0.88 -12.75
C PHE A 40 20.09 0.08 -11.58
N HIS A 41 20.25 1.37 -11.87
CA HIS A 41 20.36 2.40 -10.83
C HIS A 41 19.09 2.49 -9.98
N ALA A 42 17.90 2.39 -10.59
CA ALA A 42 16.63 2.37 -9.88
C ALA A 42 16.51 1.14 -8.97
N ILE A 43 16.84 -0.06 -9.46
CA ILE A 43 16.84 -1.31 -8.67
C ILE A 43 17.83 -1.23 -7.51
N TYR A 44 19.04 -0.71 -7.76
CA TYR A 44 20.05 -0.54 -6.71
C TYR A 44 19.58 0.45 -5.63
N ARG A 45 19.03 1.60 -6.02
CA ARG A 45 18.46 2.58 -5.07
C ARG A 45 17.28 1.98 -4.30
N PHE A 46 16.40 1.25 -4.97
CA PHE A 46 15.29 0.56 -4.33
C PHE A 46 15.78 -0.47 -3.31
N THR A 47 16.76 -1.30 -3.65
CA THR A 47 17.29 -2.31 -2.72
C THR A 47 17.95 -1.66 -1.49
N LYS A 48 18.59 -0.49 -1.68
CA LYS A 48 19.29 0.22 -0.62
C LYS A 48 18.36 0.99 0.33
N TYR A 49 17.32 1.65 -0.19
CA TYR A 49 16.46 2.55 0.59
C TYR A 49 15.01 2.07 0.69
N GLY A 50 14.52 1.37 -0.33
CA GLY A 50 13.13 0.93 -0.48
C GLY A 50 12.59 0.14 0.71
N PRO A 51 13.28 -0.89 1.24
CA PRO A 51 12.78 -1.64 2.39
C PRO A 51 12.52 -0.78 3.64
N HIS A 52 13.43 0.15 3.94
CA HIS A 52 13.29 1.05 5.09
C HIS A 52 12.14 2.04 4.92
N GLU A 53 12.02 2.64 3.74
CA GLU A 53 10.93 3.56 3.42
C GLU A 53 9.57 2.85 3.39
N ALA A 54 9.52 1.63 2.85
CA ALA A 54 8.32 0.80 2.84
C ALA A 54 7.89 0.43 4.27
N ALA A 55 8.82 0.01 5.13
CA ALA A 55 8.53 -0.29 6.53
C ALA A 55 8.00 0.93 7.28
N ALA A 56 8.61 2.11 7.07
CA ALA A 56 8.14 3.36 7.66
C ALA A 56 6.71 3.69 7.18
N LEU A 57 6.46 3.65 5.86
CA LEU A 57 5.14 3.92 5.29
C LEU A 57 4.09 2.93 5.82
N SER A 58 4.41 1.63 5.91
CA SER A 58 3.53 0.61 6.49
C SER A 58 3.20 0.91 7.95
N TYR A 59 4.18 1.32 8.77
CA TYR A 59 3.94 1.69 10.16
C TYR A 59 2.97 2.87 10.27
N TYR A 60 3.20 3.96 9.52
CA TYR A 60 2.30 5.11 9.54
C TYR A 60 0.91 4.77 8.96
N ALA A 61 0.84 3.89 7.97
CA ALA A 61 -0.42 3.41 7.41
C ALA A 61 -1.21 2.62 8.45
N LEU A 62 -0.59 1.61 9.08
CA LEU A 62 -1.21 0.83 10.16
C LEU A 62 -1.68 1.72 11.32
N PHE A 63 -0.84 2.68 11.72
CA PHE A 63 -1.20 3.62 12.77
C PHE A 63 -2.42 4.50 12.39
N SER A 64 -2.56 4.87 11.11
CA SER A 64 -3.72 5.62 10.61
C SER A 64 -4.98 4.77 10.40
N LEU A 65 -4.86 3.44 10.23
CA LEU A 65 -6.00 2.55 10.04
C LEU A 65 -6.89 2.49 11.28
N PHE A 66 -6.30 2.47 12.48
CA PHE A 66 -7.08 2.34 13.70
C PHE A 66 -8.07 3.51 13.90
N PRO A 67 -7.65 4.80 13.89
CA PRO A 67 -8.58 5.93 13.96
C PRO A 67 -9.59 5.97 12.80
N LEU A 68 -9.18 5.51 11.61
CA LEU A 68 -10.04 5.47 10.43
C LEU A 68 -11.17 4.46 10.58
N ILE A 69 -10.86 3.23 11.01
CA ILE A 69 -11.84 2.17 11.24
C ILE A 69 -12.82 2.62 12.33
N LEU A 70 -12.30 3.20 13.41
CA LEU A 70 -13.11 3.71 14.51
C LEU A 70 -14.11 4.76 14.00
N LEU A 71 -13.65 5.74 13.22
CA LEU A 71 -14.54 6.75 12.62
C LEU A 71 -15.59 6.14 11.70
N ILE A 72 -15.20 5.19 10.84
CA ILE A 72 -16.14 4.51 9.93
C ILE A 72 -17.24 3.80 10.74
N ILE A 73 -16.88 3.12 11.82
CA ILE A 73 -17.83 2.42 12.68
C ILE A 73 -18.77 3.41 13.37
N VAL A 74 -18.23 4.43 14.03
CA VAL A 74 -19.05 5.40 14.79
C VAL A 74 -19.97 6.19 13.86
N LEU A 75 -19.47 6.65 12.71
CA LEU A 75 -20.28 7.37 11.72
C LEU A 75 -21.28 6.44 11.03
N GLY A 76 -20.87 5.22 10.68
CA GLY A 76 -21.74 4.23 10.05
C GLY A 76 -22.93 3.86 10.93
N VAL A 77 -22.69 3.53 12.20
CA VAL A 77 -23.76 3.25 13.17
C VAL A 77 -24.63 4.48 13.42
N SER A 78 -24.06 5.69 13.40
CA SER A 78 -24.85 6.93 13.56
C SER A 78 -25.79 7.20 12.39
N ILE A 79 -25.44 6.76 11.17
CA ILE A 79 -26.28 6.92 9.96
C ILE A 79 -27.31 5.79 9.85
N VAL A 80 -26.91 4.54 10.11
CA VAL A 80 -27.74 3.34 9.90
C VAL A 80 -28.65 3.06 11.11
N GLY A 81 -28.25 3.50 12.31
CA GLY A 81 -28.94 3.22 13.57
C GLY A 81 -28.34 2.05 14.34
N ASP A 82 -28.84 1.82 15.56
CA ASP A 82 -28.25 0.86 16.50
C ASP A 82 -28.32 -0.61 16.04
N SER A 83 -29.14 -0.93 15.04
CA SER A 83 -29.13 -2.24 14.36
C SER A 83 -27.80 -2.57 13.69
N ALA A 84 -26.97 -1.56 13.36
CA ALA A 84 -25.64 -1.77 12.82
C ALA A 84 -24.61 -2.19 13.89
N ARG A 85 -24.91 -2.00 15.19
CA ARG A 85 -23.99 -2.38 16.28
C ARG A 85 -23.74 -3.88 16.31
N THR A 86 -24.80 -4.67 16.19
CA THR A 86 -24.71 -6.14 16.18
C THR A 86 -23.96 -6.63 14.95
N GLN A 87 -24.21 -6.05 13.77
CA GLN A 87 -23.50 -6.40 12.54
C GLN A 87 -22.00 -6.13 12.62
N VAL A 88 -21.58 -5.02 13.24
CA VAL A 88 -20.16 -4.74 13.48
C VAL A 88 -19.55 -5.80 14.40
N GLY A 89 -20.26 -6.19 15.47
CA GLY A 89 -19.86 -7.27 16.37
C GLY A 89 -19.69 -8.62 15.66
N ASP A 90 -20.64 -8.99 14.80
CA ASP A 90 -20.63 -10.24 14.03
C ASP A 90 -19.46 -10.28 13.04
N VAL A 91 -19.18 -9.16 12.37
CA VAL A 91 -18.03 -9.04 11.47
C VAL A 91 -16.72 -9.24 12.24
N LEU A 92 -16.56 -8.64 13.42
CA LEU A 92 -15.34 -8.81 14.22
C LEU A 92 -15.16 -10.26 14.68
N ALA A 93 -16.24 -10.92 15.10
CA ALA A 93 -16.21 -12.32 15.50
C ALA A 93 -15.81 -13.26 14.34
N LEU A 94 -16.05 -12.84 13.09
CA LEU A 94 -15.66 -13.61 11.90
C LEU A 94 -14.17 -13.48 11.56
N PHE A 95 -13.55 -12.34 11.89
CA PHE A 95 -12.15 -12.06 11.56
C PHE A 95 -11.16 -12.27 12.71
N PHE A 96 -11.63 -12.29 13.96
CA PHE A 96 -10.76 -12.39 15.14
C PHE A 96 -11.16 -13.57 16.05
N PRO A 97 -10.18 -14.29 16.64
CA PRO A 97 -10.45 -15.34 17.61
C PRO A 97 -11.06 -14.77 18.91
N GLY A 98 -11.82 -15.61 19.63
CA GLY A 98 -12.79 -15.21 20.65
C GLY A 98 -12.35 -14.14 21.65
N GLU A 99 -11.17 -14.26 22.26
CA GLU A 99 -10.68 -13.28 23.24
C GLU A 99 -10.36 -11.92 22.59
N THR A 100 -9.73 -11.93 21.41
CA THR A 100 -9.44 -10.70 20.66
C THR A 100 -10.72 -10.04 20.16
N ALA A 101 -11.69 -10.83 19.72
CA ALA A 101 -12.99 -10.33 19.29
C ALA A 101 -13.74 -9.65 20.44
N ALA A 102 -13.73 -10.23 21.65
CA ALA A 102 -14.37 -9.66 22.83
C ALA A 102 -13.76 -8.29 23.20
N VAL A 103 -12.41 -8.19 23.26
CA VAL A 103 -11.72 -6.92 23.55
C VAL A 103 -12.06 -5.84 22.52
N LEU A 104 -12.12 -6.21 21.23
CA LEU A 104 -12.49 -5.28 20.17
C LEU A 104 -13.95 -4.84 20.25
N GLN A 105 -14.86 -5.76 20.57
CA GLN A 105 -16.29 -5.45 20.76
C GLN A 105 -16.50 -4.51 21.95
N ASP A 106 -15.82 -4.73 23.07
CA ASP A 106 -15.89 -3.84 24.23
C ASP A 106 -15.38 -2.44 23.88
N GLY A 107 -14.25 -2.35 23.19
CA GLY A 107 -13.68 -1.07 22.74
C GLY A 107 -14.61 -0.32 21.79
N ILE A 108 -15.30 -1.03 20.90
CA ILE A 108 -16.29 -0.44 19.98
C ILE A 108 -17.55 -0.02 20.71
N THR A 109 -18.02 -0.80 21.69
CA THR A 109 -19.18 -0.45 22.51
C THR A 109 -18.90 0.84 23.28
N LEU A 110 -17.74 0.94 23.93
CA LEU A 110 -17.27 2.16 24.58
C LEU A 110 -17.19 3.35 23.61
N ALA A 111 -16.62 3.13 22.43
CA ALA A 111 -16.55 4.15 21.38
C ALA A 111 -17.94 4.62 20.89
N LEU A 112 -18.92 3.70 20.90
CA LEU A 112 -20.29 3.95 20.50
C LEU A 112 -21.16 4.53 21.61
N ASP A 113 -20.75 4.48 22.86
CA ASP A 113 -21.45 5.15 23.95
C ASP A 113 -20.93 6.58 24.12
N GLU A 114 -19.61 6.78 23.93
CA GLU A 114 -18.94 8.09 23.94
C GLU A 114 -18.73 8.67 22.53
N ARG A 115 -19.72 8.48 21.62
CA ARG A 115 -19.58 8.79 20.18
C ARG A 115 -19.02 10.18 19.89
N GLY A 116 -19.46 11.19 20.64
CA GLY A 116 -19.03 12.58 20.44
C GLY A 116 -17.53 12.76 20.70
N SER A 117 -17.08 12.41 21.91
CA SER A 117 -15.68 12.55 22.34
C SER A 117 -14.75 11.66 21.52
N VAL A 118 -15.17 10.42 21.26
CA VAL A 118 -14.33 9.44 20.56
C VAL A 118 -14.23 9.75 19.08
N SER A 119 -15.31 10.17 18.41
CA SER A 119 -15.23 10.59 17.00
C SER A 119 -14.32 11.81 16.83
N LEU A 120 -14.40 12.80 17.74
CA LEU A 120 -13.52 13.97 17.70
C LEU A 120 -12.04 13.57 17.90
N PHE A 121 -11.76 12.73 18.91
CA PHE A 121 -10.41 12.23 19.17
C PHE A 121 -9.86 11.41 17.99
N ALA A 122 -10.68 10.52 17.44
CA ALA A 122 -10.34 9.71 16.28
C ALA A 122 -10.10 10.59 15.04
N ALA A 123 -10.89 11.64 14.82
CA ALA A 123 -10.68 12.60 13.73
C ALA A 123 -9.37 13.37 13.87
N ILE A 124 -9.06 13.89 15.06
CA ILE A 124 -7.79 14.59 15.31
C ILE A 124 -6.60 13.65 15.10
N THR A 125 -6.68 12.44 15.65
CA THR A 125 -5.64 11.43 15.53
C THR A 125 -5.48 10.97 14.08
N LEU A 126 -6.58 10.81 13.34
CA LEU A 126 -6.55 10.46 11.92
C LEU A 126 -5.89 11.56 11.10
N VAL A 127 -6.25 12.83 11.31
CA VAL A 127 -5.64 13.97 10.61
C VAL A 127 -4.14 14.03 10.90
N TRP A 128 -3.73 13.81 12.14
CA TRP A 128 -2.32 13.83 12.53
C TRP A 128 -1.52 12.65 11.94
N SER A 129 -2.03 11.43 12.08
CA SER A 129 -1.40 10.20 11.56
C SER A 129 -1.32 10.20 10.04
N SER A 130 -2.41 10.56 9.35
CA SER A 130 -2.45 10.68 7.90
C SER A 130 -1.51 11.76 7.37
N SER A 131 -1.47 12.94 8.00
CA SER A 131 -0.52 14.00 7.64
C SER A 131 0.94 13.51 7.75
N SER A 132 1.21 12.62 8.70
CA SER A 132 2.52 12.02 8.88
C SER A 132 2.84 11.01 7.77
N LEU A 133 1.88 10.11 7.45
CA LEU A 133 1.97 9.16 6.34
C LEU A 133 2.24 9.86 5.00
N PHE A 134 1.36 10.77 4.59
CA PHE A 134 1.47 11.46 3.29
C PHE A 134 2.68 12.38 3.23
N GLY A 135 3.06 12.95 4.37
CA GLY A 135 4.26 13.74 4.47
C GLY A 135 5.55 12.93 4.30
N ASN A 136 5.59 11.71 4.84
CA ASN A 136 6.71 10.81 4.61
C ASN A 136 6.70 10.32 3.17
N LEU A 137 5.53 10.00 2.61
CA LEU A 137 5.39 9.67 1.20
C LEU A 137 5.89 10.81 0.29
N GLU A 138 5.58 12.07 0.60
CA GLU A 138 6.13 13.24 -0.09
C GLU A 138 7.67 13.28 0.01
N ALA A 139 8.23 13.00 1.18
CA ALA A 139 9.67 12.97 1.37
C ALA A 139 10.36 11.82 0.60
N VAL A 140 9.71 10.65 0.50
CA VAL A 140 10.19 9.52 -0.31
C VAL A 140 10.14 9.89 -1.79
N LEU A 141 8.99 10.36 -2.28
CA LEU A 141 8.81 10.72 -3.69
C LEU A 141 9.71 11.89 -4.09
N GLY A 142 9.91 12.88 -3.23
CA GLY A 142 10.86 13.97 -3.46
C GLY A 142 12.29 13.45 -3.65
N ARG A 143 12.74 12.50 -2.82
CA ARG A 143 14.04 11.85 -2.99
C ARG A 143 14.12 11.01 -4.26
N THR A 144 13.06 10.28 -4.61
CA THR A 144 12.99 9.47 -5.83
C THR A 144 13.06 10.32 -7.09
N PHE A 145 12.29 11.42 -7.14
CA PHE A 145 12.24 12.34 -8.29
C PHE A 145 13.33 13.42 -8.25
N GLY A 146 14.22 13.43 -7.26
CA GLY A 146 15.29 14.42 -7.14
C GLY A 146 14.81 15.84 -6.88
N VAL A 147 13.63 16.01 -6.28
CA VAL A 147 12.98 17.30 -6.07
C VAL A 147 13.09 17.72 -4.60
N PRO A 148 13.52 18.96 -4.31
CA PRO A 148 13.68 19.41 -2.93
C PRO A 148 12.33 19.39 -2.18
N THR A 149 12.34 18.70 -1.05
CA THR A 149 11.23 18.60 -0.10
C THR A 149 11.25 19.79 0.84
N GLY A 150 10.11 20.47 1.05
CA GLY A 150 10.08 21.67 1.89
C GLY A 150 8.77 22.44 1.86
N ARG A 151 7.64 21.76 2.05
CA ARG A 151 6.36 22.42 2.32
C ARG A 151 6.33 22.93 3.76
N LYS A 152 5.68 24.08 3.97
CA LYS A 152 5.38 24.55 5.33
C LYS A 152 4.45 23.55 6.01
N ILE A 153 4.52 23.46 7.35
CA ILE A 153 3.77 22.45 8.13
C ILE A 153 2.26 22.49 7.82
N TYR A 154 1.68 23.68 7.67
CA TYR A 154 0.25 23.82 7.35
C TYR A 154 -0.09 23.35 5.93
N GLU A 155 0.75 23.63 4.93
CA GLU A 155 0.57 23.16 3.54
C GLU A 155 0.63 21.64 3.48
N ARG A 156 1.59 21.04 4.21
CA ARG A 156 1.75 19.58 4.31
C ARG A 156 0.51 18.93 4.95
N ARG A 157 -0.07 19.54 5.99
CA ARG A 157 -1.30 19.05 6.63
C ARG A 157 -2.51 19.15 5.70
N LEU A 158 -2.73 20.28 5.04
CA LEU A 158 -3.85 20.46 4.11
C LEU A 158 -3.80 19.45 2.96
N ILE A 159 -2.61 19.23 2.39
CA ILE A 159 -2.42 18.24 1.33
C ILE A 159 -2.59 16.82 1.87
N GLY A 160 -2.09 16.52 3.07
CA GLY A 160 -2.33 15.23 3.72
C GLY A 160 -3.82 14.93 3.89
N VAL A 161 -4.61 15.91 4.33
CA VAL A 161 -6.07 15.79 4.47
C VAL A 161 -6.75 15.59 3.12
N PHE A 162 -6.38 16.38 2.11
CA PHE A 162 -6.92 16.22 0.75
C PHE A 162 -6.58 14.85 0.14
N MET A 163 -5.34 14.40 0.33
CA MET A 163 -4.85 13.12 -0.18
C MET A 163 -5.51 11.94 0.52
N ILE A 164 -5.66 11.97 1.85
CA ILE A 164 -6.34 10.87 2.54
C ILE A 164 -7.81 10.81 2.16
N SER A 165 -8.48 11.96 2.05
CA SER A 165 -9.90 12.01 1.66
C SER A 165 -10.08 11.44 0.26
N THR A 166 -9.22 11.82 -0.68
CA THR A 166 -9.29 11.30 -2.05
C THR A 166 -8.93 9.82 -2.10
N PHE A 167 -7.90 9.40 -1.36
CA PHE A 167 -7.52 7.99 -1.26
C PHE A 167 -8.67 7.12 -0.73
N ILE A 168 -9.34 7.57 0.33
CA ILE A 168 -10.51 6.87 0.89
C ILE A 168 -11.63 6.79 -0.14
N ILE A 169 -11.99 7.89 -0.80
CA ILE A 169 -13.06 7.92 -1.81
C ILE A 169 -12.77 6.93 -2.94
N PHE A 170 -11.55 6.94 -3.49
CA PHE A 170 -11.19 6.05 -4.59
C PHE A 170 -11.08 4.59 -4.14
N LEU A 171 -10.59 4.34 -2.93
CA LEU A 171 -10.51 3.00 -2.37
C LEU A 171 -11.90 2.43 -2.14
N VAL A 172 -12.82 3.20 -1.52
CA VAL A 172 -14.21 2.79 -1.32
C VAL A 172 -14.92 2.59 -2.66
N ALA A 173 -14.74 3.48 -3.64
CA ALA A 173 -15.28 3.31 -4.98
C ALA A 173 -14.77 2.03 -5.65
N SER A 174 -13.47 1.73 -5.53
CA SER A 174 -12.85 0.50 -6.04
C SER A 174 -13.43 -0.75 -5.36
N LEU A 175 -13.65 -0.71 -4.04
CA LEU A 175 -14.26 -1.82 -3.29
C LEU A 175 -15.73 -2.03 -3.68
N ILE A 176 -16.53 -0.96 -3.71
CA ILE A 176 -17.95 -1.03 -4.11
C ILE A 176 -18.06 -1.59 -5.54
N THR A 177 -17.19 -1.12 -6.44
CA THR A 177 -17.18 -1.60 -7.83
C THR A 177 -16.85 -3.10 -7.89
N ASN A 178 -15.84 -3.55 -7.13
CA ASN A 178 -15.52 -4.98 -7.04
C ASN A 178 -16.70 -5.81 -6.50
N LEU A 179 -17.33 -5.34 -5.42
CA LEU A 179 -18.49 -6.02 -4.82
C LEU A 179 -19.67 -6.07 -5.79
N LEU A 180 -19.96 -4.97 -6.48
CA LEU A 180 -21.03 -4.90 -7.48
C LEU A 180 -20.78 -5.89 -8.61
N PHE A 181 -19.56 -5.93 -9.17
CA PHE A 181 -19.24 -6.91 -10.21
C PHE A 181 -19.29 -8.36 -9.70
N SER A 182 -18.87 -8.61 -8.47
CA SER A 182 -18.97 -9.94 -7.85
C SER A 182 -20.43 -10.36 -7.69
N PHE A 183 -21.29 -9.47 -7.21
CA PHE A 183 -22.72 -9.72 -7.03
C PHE A 183 -23.43 -9.95 -8.38
N LEU A 184 -23.15 -9.11 -9.38
CA LEU A 184 -23.66 -9.30 -10.73
C LEU A 184 -23.22 -10.66 -11.31
N ASN A 185 -21.98 -11.08 -11.06
CA ASN A 185 -21.47 -12.36 -11.57
C ASN A 185 -22.22 -13.56 -10.98
N LEU A 186 -22.60 -13.47 -9.71
CA LEU A 186 -23.45 -14.47 -9.05
C LEU A 186 -24.87 -14.48 -9.61
N LEU A 187 -25.48 -13.30 -9.82
CA LEU A 187 -26.83 -13.17 -10.39
C LEU A 187 -26.94 -13.72 -11.81
N PHE A 188 -25.92 -13.52 -12.63
CA PHE A 188 -25.89 -14.01 -14.01
C PHE A 188 -25.31 -15.44 -14.14
N LEU A 189 -25.17 -16.20 -13.06
CA LEU A 189 -24.69 -17.59 -13.06
C LEU A 189 -23.36 -17.78 -13.84
N ASN A 190 -22.40 -16.87 -13.65
CA ASN A 190 -21.14 -16.83 -14.41
C ASN A 190 -21.28 -16.65 -15.94
N GLN A 191 -22.46 -16.28 -16.47
CA GLN A 191 -22.65 -15.93 -17.89
C GLN A 191 -22.25 -14.47 -18.19
N PHE A 192 -21.17 -13.99 -17.57
CA PHE A 192 -20.63 -12.68 -17.91
C PHE A 192 -20.19 -12.67 -19.36
N ASN A 193 -20.81 -11.80 -20.17
CA ASN A 193 -20.26 -11.45 -21.47
C ASN A 193 -18.80 -11.01 -21.29
N THR A 194 -17.91 -11.40 -22.22
CA THR A 194 -16.48 -11.09 -22.23
C THR A 194 -16.19 -9.62 -21.86
N TRP A 195 -17.03 -8.69 -22.32
CA TRP A 195 -16.94 -7.26 -22.01
C TRP A 195 -17.11 -6.94 -20.51
N LEU A 196 -18.09 -7.54 -19.83
CA LEU A 196 -18.33 -7.34 -18.39
C LEU A 196 -17.20 -7.96 -17.54
N ARG A 197 -16.67 -9.11 -17.97
CA ARG A 197 -15.52 -9.74 -17.31
C ARG A 197 -14.26 -8.87 -17.43
N MET A 198 -14.01 -8.30 -18.61
CA MET A 198 -12.93 -7.33 -18.78
C MET A 198 -13.15 -6.08 -17.92
N ALA A 199 -14.35 -5.50 -17.91
CA ALA A 199 -14.69 -4.33 -17.11
C ALA A 199 -14.42 -4.55 -15.60
N SER A 200 -14.78 -5.73 -15.08
CA SER A 200 -14.55 -6.08 -13.67
C SER A 200 -13.06 -6.11 -13.26
N LEU A 201 -12.17 -6.33 -14.22
CA LEU A 201 -10.72 -6.39 -14.00
C LEU A 201 -10.06 -5.03 -14.25
N PHE A 202 -10.51 -4.32 -15.30
CA PHE A 202 -9.92 -3.04 -15.70
C PHE A 202 -10.38 -1.86 -14.84
N ILE A 203 -11.66 -1.78 -14.46
CA ILE A 203 -12.17 -0.60 -13.75
C ILE A 203 -11.53 -0.44 -12.36
N PRO A 204 -11.46 -1.47 -11.49
CA PRO A 204 -10.80 -1.33 -10.20
C PRO A 204 -9.29 -1.06 -10.33
N THR A 205 -8.65 -1.67 -11.33
CA THR A 205 -7.23 -1.43 -11.64
C THR A 205 -7.01 0.02 -12.10
N ALA A 206 -7.92 0.58 -12.89
CA ALA A 206 -7.88 1.97 -13.33
C ALA A 206 -8.05 2.94 -12.16
N PHE A 207 -8.94 2.66 -11.21
CA PHE A 207 -9.04 3.43 -9.96
C PHE A 207 -7.73 3.39 -9.16
N ASN A 208 -7.10 2.23 -9.03
CA ASN A 208 -5.80 2.12 -8.36
C ASN A 208 -4.73 2.93 -9.10
N ALA A 209 -4.65 2.81 -10.43
CA ALA A 209 -3.71 3.59 -11.23
C ALA A 209 -3.97 5.11 -11.12
N ALA A 210 -5.23 5.53 -11.04
CA ALA A 210 -5.60 6.94 -10.82
C ALA A 210 -5.11 7.45 -9.46
N ILE A 211 -5.21 6.65 -8.40
CA ILE A 211 -4.63 6.97 -7.09
C ILE A 211 -3.13 7.20 -7.23
N PHE A 212 -2.38 6.28 -7.86
CA PHE A 212 -0.94 6.45 -8.04
C PHE A 212 -0.57 7.64 -8.93
N ALA A 213 -1.35 7.90 -9.99
CA ALA A 213 -1.16 9.07 -10.84
C ALA A 213 -1.32 10.36 -10.04
N MET A 214 -2.32 10.40 -9.16
CA MET A 214 -2.53 11.52 -8.25
C MET A 214 -1.38 11.66 -7.24
N LEU A 215 -0.93 10.56 -6.65
CA LEU A 215 0.20 10.58 -5.72
C LEU A 215 1.47 11.12 -6.39
N TYR A 216 1.80 10.63 -7.58
CA TYR A 216 3.00 11.05 -8.31
C TYR A 216 2.88 12.47 -8.91
N GLY A 217 1.68 12.91 -9.26
CA GLY A 217 1.44 14.25 -9.80
C GLY A 217 1.38 15.35 -8.75
N PHE A 218 0.75 15.11 -7.60
CA PHE A 218 0.44 16.18 -6.64
C PHE A 218 1.36 16.23 -5.41
N LEU A 219 1.93 15.10 -4.97
CA LEU A 219 2.85 15.12 -3.82
C LEU A 219 4.15 15.87 -4.16
N PRO A 220 4.83 15.63 -5.30
CA PRO A 220 6.08 16.33 -5.61
C PRO A 220 5.85 17.82 -5.93
N ARG A 221 5.99 18.70 -4.93
CA ARG A 221 5.66 20.14 -5.02
C ARG A 221 6.25 20.88 -6.23
N ARG A 222 7.49 20.57 -6.61
CA ARG A 222 8.26 21.30 -7.63
C ARG A 222 8.64 20.46 -8.84
N ALA A 223 8.24 19.19 -8.86
CA ALA A 223 8.45 18.37 -10.02
C ALA A 223 7.35 18.74 -11.02
N ARG A 224 7.64 19.56 -12.02
CA ARG A 224 6.82 19.60 -13.24
C ARG A 224 7.07 18.30 -14.02
N LEU A 225 6.73 17.17 -13.40
CA LEU A 225 6.77 15.87 -14.05
C LEU A 225 5.78 15.95 -15.22
N ARG A 226 6.28 15.64 -16.42
CA ARG A 226 5.42 15.51 -17.59
C ARG A 226 4.45 14.35 -17.35
N TRP A 227 3.21 14.48 -17.80
CA TRP A 227 2.22 13.39 -17.74
C TRP A 227 2.74 12.11 -18.41
N ASP A 228 3.61 12.26 -19.41
CA ASP A 228 4.34 11.19 -20.09
C ASP A 228 5.19 10.31 -19.14
N ALA A 229 5.65 10.86 -18.01
CA ALA A 229 6.38 10.12 -16.98
C ALA A 229 5.47 9.63 -15.83
N ILE A 230 4.41 10.39 -15.52
CA ILE A 230 3.46 10.07 -14.44
C ILE A 230 2.62 8.86 -14.80
N LEU A 231 2.04 8.84 -16.01
CA LEU A 231 1.13 7.78 -16.46
C LEU A 231 1.76 6.38 -16.46
N PRO A 232 2.94 6.14 -17.08
CA PRO A 232 3.54 4.81 -17.04
C PRO A 232 3.93 4.39 -15.61
N SER A 233 4.42 5.33 -14.79
CA SER A 233 4.74 5.05 -13.39
C SER A 233 3.48 4.67 -12.59
N ALA A 234 2.38 5.39 -12.82
CA ALA A 234 1.10 5.16 -12.16
C ALA A 234 0.46 3.83 -12.58
N LEU A 235 0.56 3.46 -13.85
CA LEU A 235 0.13 2.15 -14.34
C LEU A 235 0.94 1.02 -13.71
N LEU A 236 2.27 1.15 -13.67
CA LEU A 236 3.13 0.17 -13.00
C LEU A 236 2.82 0.07 -11.50
N GLY A 237 2.62 1.19 -10.82
CA GLY A 237 2.20 1.22 -9.41
C GLY A 237 0.84 0.57 -9.18
N GLY A 238 -0.15 0.90 -10.02
CA GLY A 238 -1.49 0.33 -9.96
C GLY A 238 -1.50 -1.19 -10.19
N LEU A 239 -0.73 -1.68 -11.17
CA LEU A 239 -0.55 -3.11 -11.43
C LEU A 239 0.17 -3.81 -10.28
N ALA A 240 1.24 -3.22 -9.74
CA ALA A 240 1.96 -3.77 -8.60
C ALA A 240 1.06 -3.84 -7.36
N PHE A 241 0.22 -2.83 -7.12
CA PHE A 241 -0.75 -2.82 -6.03
C PHE A 241 -1.85 -3.88 -6.20
N GLU A 242 -2.36 -4.04 -7.41
CA GLU A 242 -3.32 -5.10 -7.73
C GLU A 242 -2.72 -6.50 -7.52
N LEU A 243 -1.47 -6.70 -7.96
CA LEU A 243 -0.73 -7.94 -7.71
C LEU A 243 -0.51 -8.15 -6.21
N ALA A 244 -0.11 -7.12 -5.47
CA ALA A 244 0.10 -7.20 -4.02
C ALA A 244 -1.19 -7.61 -3.28
N LYS A 245 -2.35 -7.05 -3.65
CA LYS A 245 -3.64 -7.47 -3.09
C LYS A 245 -3.94 -8.94 -3.38
N ARG A 246 -3.72 -9.41 -4.61
CA ARG A 246 -3.96 -10.82 -4.98
C ARG A 246 -3.04 -11.76 -4.23
N VAL A 247 -1.75 -11.41 -4.12
CA VAL A 247 -0.79 -12.15 -3.31
C VAL A 247 -1.21 -12.17 -1.84
N PHE A 248 -1.70 -11.05 -1.30
CA PHE A 248 -2.20 -10.97 0.06
C PHE A 248 -3.44 -11.85 0.28
N VAL A 249 -4.41 -11.83 -0.63
CA VAL A 249 -5.59 -12.71 -0.58
C VAL A 249 -5.18 -14.18 -0.69
N TYR A 250 -4.25 -14.51 -1.58
CA TYR A 250 -3.70 -15.86 -1.70
C TYR A 250 -2.99 -16.32 -0.43
N TYR A 251 -2.19 -15.45 0.18
CA TYR A 251 -1.53 -15.69 1.45
C TYR A 251 -2.54 -15.99 2.56
N LEU A 252 -3.60 -15.17 2.67
CA LEU A 252 -4.67 -15.43 3.63
C LEU A 252 -5.39 -16.75 3.33
N SER A 253 -5.77 -17.03 2.09
CA SER A 253 -6.55 -18.23 1.80
C SER A 253 -5.78 -19.56 1.91
N ASN A 254 -4.46 -19.55 1.70
CA ASN A 254 -3.65 -20.78 1.66
C ASN A 254 -2.75 -20.96 2.89
N ILE A 255 -2.24 -19.86 3.44
CA ILE A 255 -1.22 -19.89 4.50
C ILE A 255 -1.84 -19.51 5.86
N SER A 256 -2.97 -18.79 5.88
CA SER A 256 -3.65 -18.42 7.13
C SER A 256 -4.57 -19.53 7.69
N THR A 257 -4.02 -20.74 7.86
CA THR A 257 -4.38 -21.48 9.08
C THR A 257 -3.69 -20.76 10.24
N LEU A 258 -4.29 -19.66 10.70
CA LEU A 258 -3.86 -18.83 11.84
C LEU A 258 -3.43 -19.68 13.07
N ASN A 259 -3.96 -20.90 13.18
CA ASN A 259 -3.63 -21.88 14.22
C ASN A 259 -2.19 -22.41 14.20
N TYR A 260 -1.51 -22.53 13.04
CA TYR A 260 -0.20 -23.20 12.99
C TYR A 260 0.99 -22.29 13.31
N ILE A 261 0.89 -20.99 13.02
CA ILE A 261 2.02 -20.06 13.21
C ILE A 261 1.86 -19.28 14.54
N TYR A 262 0.65 -18.86 14.88
CA TYR A 262 0.42 -18.08 16.11
C TYR A 262 0.29 -18.97 17.37
N GLY A 263 -0.09 -20.24 17.23
CA GLY A 263 -0.25 -21.16 18.37
C GLY A 263 1.03 -21.41 19.19
N SER A 264 2.21 -21.31 18.57
CA SER A 264 3.50 -21.43 19.29
C SER A 264 4.01 -20.12 19.88
N VAL A 265 3.52 -18.97 19.40
CA VAL A 265 3.96 -17.64 19.85
C VAL A 265 3.07 -17.16 21.01
N THR A 266 1.78 -17.51 21.02
CA THR A 266 0.89 -17.27 22.17
C THR A 266 1.34 -18.04 23.41
N THR A 267 2.01 -19.19 23.27
CA THR A 267 2.54 -19.98 24.41
C THR A 267 3.69 -19.29 25.16
N VAL A 268 4.32 -18.26 24.59
CA VAL A 268 5.43 -17.53 25.21
C VAL A 268 4.96 -16.21 25.86
N VAL A 269 3.74 -15.76 25.55
CA VAL A 269 3.18 -14.47 26.03
C VAL A 269 2.15 -14.67 27.15
N VAL A 270 1.87 -15.91 27.56
CA VAL A 270 1.09 -16.26 28.77
C VAL A 270 2.02 -16.63 29.91
#